data_AF-A0A2E9ING4-F1
#
_entry.id   AF-A0A2E9ING4-F1
#
_cell.length_a   1.000
_cell.length_b   1.000
_cell.length_c   1.000
_cell.angle_alpha   90.00
_cell.angle_beta   90.00
_cell.angle_gamma   90.00
#
_symmetry.space_group_name_H-M   'P 1'
#
loop_
_entity.id
_entity.type
_entity.pdbx_description
1 polymer ?
#
loop_
_entity_poly.entity_id
_entity_poly.type
_entity_poly.pdbx_seq_one_letter_code
_entity_poly.pdbx_strand_id
1 'polypeptide(L)'
;MFTESSEIYQWLLFMVAIVTVLLPMLGHRLSMPAFIVLGRWTRWFLFAALFAYFLKVFGLSYRPDWVHFVTGLALWFVLETGYNWIAIKALSRSELPLFPEFYENVDGDEWPADARFIELKDWLRTEKYSRLKALKAELFEGTFLRASIYESTDGLTRIQILFLPKSKGGAIACYTISTQSKDGERLITDNLFLPYGGYYPESWNMCRKPLIGSLKRLLLLHRKRLLASGFEPVPVEEDALVELNDQQRILERLNVETGFLVPRPRQEEDGKITYEGRCRLWKEMWMLAYLGKSVA
;
A
#
# COMPACT_ATOMS: atom_id res chain seq x y z
N MET A 1 -32.26 -28.91 23.96
CA MET A 1 -32.23 -27.43 23.82
C MET A 1 -30.80 -26.85 23.82
N PHE A 2 -29.83 -27.42 24.55
CA PHE A 2 -28.42 -26.98 24.50
C PHE A 2 -27.62 -27.48 23.27
N THR A 3 -28.06 -28.56 22.62
CA THR A 3 -27.39 -29.16 21.45
C THR A 3 -27.65 -28.41 20.14
N GLU A 4 -28.92 -28.08 19.83
CA GLU A 4 -29.27 -27.36 18.59
C GLU A 4 -28.63 -25.96 18.51
N SER A 5 -28.59 -25.23 19.64
CA SER A 5 -27.95 -23.92 19.67
C SER A 5 -26.43 -24.01 19.44
N SER A 6 -25.75 -25.04 19.96
CA SER A 6 -24.33 -25.29 19.71
C SER A 6 -24.04 -25.61 18.24
N GLU A 7 -24.90 -26.36 17.56
CA GLU A 7 -24.71 -26.68 16.14
C GLU A 7 -24.83 -25.43 15.26
N ILE A 8 -25.79 -24.55 15.55
CA ILE A 8 -25.96 -23.27 14.84
C ILE A 8 -24.70 -22.39 14.97
N TYR A 9 -24.09 -22.30 16.16
CA TYR A 9 -22.86 -21.53 16.35
C TYR A 9 -21.67 -22.10 15.55
N GLN A 10 -21.55 -23.43 15.47
CA GLN A 10 -20.48 -24.08 14.70
C GLN A 10 -20.64 -23.82 13.20
N TRP A 11 -21.86 -23.93 12.66
CA TRP A 11 -22.15 -23.60 11.26
C TRP A 11 -21.89 -22.14 10.95
N LEU A 12 -22.25 -21.23 11.85
CA LEU A 12 -21.99 -19.79 11.68
C LEU A 12 -20.49 -19.50 11.67
N LEU A 13 -19.72 -20.07 12.61
CA LEU A 13 -18.26 -19.94 12.62
C LEU A 13 -17.62 -20.49 11.36
N PHE A 14 -18.10 -21.64 10.87
CA PHE A 14 -17.61 -22.25 9.64
C PHE A 14 -17.89 -21.37 8.41
N MET A 15 -19.10 -20.80 8.31
CA MET A 15 -19.44 -19.86 7.24
C MET A 15 -18.58 -18.60 7.29
N VAL A 16 -18.34 -18.03 8.47
CA VAL A 16 -17.44 -16.87 8.62
C VAL A 16 -16.01 -17.25 8.22
N ALA A 17 -15.52 -18.43 8.58
CA ALA A 17 -14.20 -18.92 8.19
C ALA A 17 -14.06 -19.04 6.66
N ILE A 18 -15.08 -19.55 5.97
CA ILE A 18 -15.12 -19.59 4.50
C ILE A 18 -15.04 -18.17 3.93
N VAL A 19 -15.88 -17.25 4.42
CA VAL A 19 -15.90 -15.85 3.95
C VAL A 19 -14.56 -15.16 4.16
N THR A 20 -13.88 -15.39 5.29
CA THR A 20 -12.55 -14.85 5.58
C THR A 20 -11.50 -15.28 4.55
N VAL A 21 -11.61 -16.48 3.98
CA VAL A 21 -10.70 -16.96 2.93
C VAL A 21 -11.12 -16.46 1.54
N LEU A 22 -12.42 -16.48 1.23
CA LEU A 22 -12.93 -16.10 -0.08
C LEU A 22 -12.76 -14.60 -0.39
N LEU A 23 -12.98 -13.72 0.59
CA LEU A 23 -12.87 -12.27 0.40
C LEU A 23 -11.51 -11.82 -0.16
N PRO A 24 -10.35 -12.13 0.47
CA PRO A 24 -9.06 -11.72 -0.07
C PRO A 24 -8.75 -12.39 -1.41
N MET A 25 -9.17 -13.63 -1.63
CA MET A 25 -9.01 -14.31 -2.92
C MET A 25 -9.73 -13.56 -4.05
N LEU A 26 -11.00 -13.19 -3.83
CA LEU A 26 -11.78 -12.41 -4.79
C LEU A 26 -11.21 -10.99 -4.94
N GLY A 27 -10.80 -10.35 -3.85
CA GLY A 27 -10.17 -9.03 -3.87
C GLY A 27 -8.93 -8.98 -4.75
N HIS A 28 -8.08 -9.99 -4.68
CA HIS A 28 -6.90 -10.10 -5.54
C HIS A 28 -7.25 -10.40 -7.00
N ARG A 29 -8.23 -11.28 -7.27
CA ARG A 29 -8.65 -11.61 -8.64
C ARG A 29 -9.32 -10.44 -9.34
N LEU A 30 -10.17 -9.70 -8.64
CA LEU A 30 -10.96 -8.60 -9.19
C LEU A 30 -10.28 -7.23 -9.08
N SER A 31 -9.06 -7.16 -8.53
CA SER A 31 -8.36 -5.90 -8.22
C SER A 31 -9.23 -4.94 -7.40
N MET A 32 -9.92 -5.48 -6.39
CA MET A 32 -10.78 -4.75 -5.47
C MET A 32 -10.16 -4.76 -4.06
N PRO A 33 -9.31 -3.76 -3.72
CA PRO A 33 -8.64 -3.73 -2.42
C PRO A 33 -9.61 -3.64 -1.23
N ALA A 34 -10.84 -3.14 -1.46
CA ALA A 34 -11.90 -3.13 -0.45
C ALA A 34 -12.21 -4.52 0.11
N PHE A 35 -12.19 -5.57 -0.71
CA PHE A 35 -12.40 -6.94 -0.24
C PHE A 35 -11.24 -7.46 0.62
N ILE A 36 -10.02 -6.95 0.41
CA ILE A 36 -8.87 -7.27 1.26
C ILE A 36 -9.06 -6.66 2.65
N VAL A 37 -9.52 -5.41 2.72
CA VAL A 37 -9.82 -4.71 3.99
C VAL A 37 -10.96 -5.40 4.73
N LEU A 38 -12.06 -5.72 4.04
CA LEU A 38 -13.17 -6.48 4.63
C LEU A 38 -12.71 -7.87 5.10
N GLY A 39 -11.88 -8.56 4.30
CA GLY A 39 -11.27 -9.83 4.68
C GLY A 39 -10.50 -9.74 6.00
N ARG A 40 -9.73 -8.67 6.21
CA ARG A 40 -9.00 -8.43 7.47
C ARG A 40 -9.94 -8.24 8.66
N TRP A 41 -11.01 -7.47 8.51
CA TRP A 41 -12.03 -7.32 9.56
C TRP A 41 -12.72 -8.64 9.88
N THR A 42 -13.14 -9.40 8.86
CA THR A 42 -13.78 -10.72 9.11
C THR A 42 -12.84 -11.68 9.83
N ARG A 43 -11.55 -11.69 9.50
CA ARG A 43 -10.54 -12.48 10.22
C ARG A 43 -10.42 -12.07 11.69
N TRP A 44 -10.43 -10.76 11.97
CA TRP A 44 -10.36 -10.23 13.33
C TRP A 44 -11.59 -10.65 14.15
N PHE A 45 -12.79 -10.54 13.57
CA PHE A 45 -14.03 -11.01 14.19
C PHE A 45 -14.04 -12.52 14.40
N LEU A 46 -13.57 -13.30 13.41
CA LEU A 46 -13.47 -14.75 13.51
C LEU A 46 -12.53 -15.16 14.64
N PHE A 47 -11.36 -14.53 14.76
CA PHE A 47 -10.43 -14.81 15.85
C PHE A 47 -11.08 -14.57 17.21
N ALA A 48 -11.77 -13.44 17.39
CA ALA A 48 -12.46 -13.12 18.63
C ALA A 48 -13.59 -14.12 18.94
N ALA A 49 -14.34 -14.55 17.93
CA ALA A 49 -15.40 -15.54 18.08
C ALA A 49 -14.84 -16.92 18.45
N LEU A 50 -13.75 -17.36 17.82
CA LEU A 50 -13.06 -18.60 18.15
C LEU A 50 -12.45 -18.56 19.56
N PHE A 51 -11.89 -17.42 19.96
CA PHE A 51 -11.35 -17.22 21.30
C PHE A 51 -12.46 -17.35 22.37
N ALA A 52 -13.61 -16.72 22.16
CA ALA A 52 -14.75 -16.84 23.06
C ALA A 52 -15.29 -18.27 23.12
N TYR A 53 -15.44 -18.92 21.96
CA TYR A 53 -15.85 -20.33 21.88
C TYR A 53 -14.89 -21.24 22.63
N PHE A 54 -13.57 -21.06 22.45
CA PHE A 54 -12.54 -21.82 23.14
C PHE A 54 -12.65 -21.67 24.67
N LEU A 55 -12.73 -20.44 25.19
CA LEU A 55 -12.84 -20.23 26.65
C LEU A 55 -14.08 -20.89 27.24
N LYS A 56 -15.20 -20.87 26.50
CA LYS A 56 -16.46 -21.49 26.91
C LYS A 56 -16.37 -23.02 26.93
N VAL A 57 -15.86 -23.63 25.86
CA VAL A 57 -15.77 -25.10 25.72
C VAL A 57 -14.83 -25.70 26.77
N PHE A 58 -13.70 -25.03 27.04
CA PHE A 58 -12.71 -25.52 28.02
C PHE A 58 -13.02 -25.08 29.46
N GLY A 59 -14.11 -24.34 29.69
CA GLY A 59 -14.51 -23.90 31.03
C GLY A 59 -13.47 -23.01 31.73
N LEU A 60 -12.61 -22.33 30.96
CA LEU A 60 -11.49 -21.54 31.50
C LEU A 60 -11.96 -20.25 32.18
N SER A 61 -13.19 -19.82 31.93
CA SER A 61 -13.76 -18.61 32.49
C SER A 61 -15.29 -18.66 32.52
N TYR A 62 -15.87 -18.20 33.63
CA TYR A 62 -17.32 -18.12 33.83
C TYR A 62 -17.93 -16.76 33.48
N ARG A 63 -17.15 -15.87 32.85
CA ARG A 63 -17.64 -14.55 32.40
C ARG A 63 -18.59 -14.72 31.19
N PRO A 64 -19.46 -13.73 30.93
CA PRO A 64 -20.34 -13.77 29.76
C PRO A 64 -19.58 -13.83 28.42
N ASP A 65 -20.16 -14.51 27.42
CA ASP A 65 -19.56 -14.71 26.09
C ASP A 65 -19.12 -13.40 25.40
N TRP A 66 -19.88 -12.31 25.57
CA TRP A 66 -19.53 -11.01 24.99
C TRP A 66 -18.25 -10.43 25.59
N VAL A 67 -17.95 -10.72 26.86
CA VAL A 67 -16.71 -10.29 27.51
C VAL A 67 -15.53 -11.01 26.88
N HIS A 68 -15.63 -12.33 26.71
CA HIS A 68 -14.60 -13.12 26.05
C HIS A 68 -14.38 -12.67 24.61
N PHE A 69 -15.44 -12.35 23.87
CA PHE A 69 -15.34 -11.84 22.51
C PHE A 69 -14.57 -10.51 22.45
N VAL A 70 -14.91 -9.54 23.31
CA VAL A 70 -14.20 -8.25 23.38
C VAL A 70 -12.74 -8.45 23.82
N THR A 71 -12.48 -9.36 24.78
CA THR A 71 -11.11 -9.74 25.16
C THR A 71 -10.34 -10.34 23.98
N GLY A 72 -10.98 -11.20 23.17
CA GLY A 72 -10.39 -11.75 21.95
C GLY A 72 -10.05 -10.68 20.92
N LEU A 73 -10.92 -9.68 20.72
CA LEU A 73 -10.64 -8.52 19.86
C LEU A 73 -9.42 -7.73 20.36
N ALA A 74 -9.37 -7.46 21.66
CA ALA A 74 -8.25 -6.75 22.29
C ALA A 74 -6.94 -7.55 22.23
N LEU A 75 -6.99 -8.86 22.44
CA LEU A 75 -5.83 -9.74 22.32
C LEU A 75 -5.27 -9.71 20.90
N TRP A 76 -6.14 -9.84 19.89
CA TRP A 76 -5.73 -9.73 18.50
C TRP A 76 -5.10 -8.37 18.19
N PHE A 77 -5.67 -7.27 18.70
CA PHE A 77 -5.12 -5.92 18.54
C PHE A 77 -3.69 -5.83 19.09
N VAL A 78 -3.44 -6.37 20.29
CA VAL A 78 -2.12 -6.39 20.93
C VAL A 78 -1.13 -7.22 20.11
N LEU A 79 -1.53 -8.41 19.66
CA LEU A 79 -0.68 -9.28 18.83
C LEU A 79 -0.30 -8.61 17.51
N GLU A 80 -1.25 -8.01 16.81
CA GLU A 80 -1.00 -7.34 15.54
C GLU A 80 -0.19 -6.05 15.71
N THR A 81 -0.45 -5.30 16.78
CA THR A 81 0.37 -4.13 17.16
C THR A 81 1.81 -4.53 17.44
N GLY A 82 2.01 -5.59 18.23
CA GLY A 82 3.34 -6.13 18.54
C GLY A 82 4.08 -6.61 17.28
N TYR A 83 3.40 -7.36 16.42
CA TYR A 83 3.95 -7.82 15.15
C TYR A 83 4.37 -6.65 14.24
N ASN A 84 3.48 -5.67 14.03
CA ASN A 84 3.77 -4.51 13.20
C ASN A 84 4.93 -3.70 13.78
N TRP A 85 5.01 -3.54 15.11
CA TRP A 85 6.11 -2.84 15.75
C TRP A 85 7.46 -3.54 15.54
N ILE A 86 7.49 -4.87 15.64
CA ILE A 86 8.68 -5.67 15.34
C ILE A 86 9.07 -5.53 13.87
N ALA A 87 8.11 -5.61 12.94
CA ALA A 87 8.35 -5.45 11.51
C ALA A 87 8.93 -4.07 11.17
N ILE A 88 8.40 -3.00 11.77
CA ILE A 88 8.92 -1.64 11.61
C ILE A 88 10.34 -1.51 12.17
N LYS A 89 10.62 -2.11 13.33
CA LYS A 89 11.97 -2.12 13.92
C LYS A 89 12.96 -2.90 13.05
N ALA A 90 12.52 -4.01 12.47
CA ALA A 90 13.31 -4.81 11.54
C ALA A 90 13.61 -4.01 10.25
N LEU A 91 12.60 -3.37 9.65
CA LEU A 91 12.78 -2.50 8.49
C LEU A 91 13.79 -1.37 8.77
N SER A 92 13.65 -0.70 9.92
CA SER A 92 14.56 0.38 10.32
C SER A 92 16.02 -0.07 10.43
N ARG A 93 16.29 -1.32 10.82
CA ARG A 93 17.65 -1.86 10.97
C ARG A 93 18.13 -2.68 9.77
N SER A 94 17.26 -2.95 8.82
CA SER A 94 17.59 -3.74 7.63
C SER A 94 18.44 -2.92 6.66
N GLU A 95 19.15 -3.61 5.76
CA GLU A 95 19.89 -2.98 4.67
C GLU A 95 18.96 -2.40 3.58
N LEU A 96 17.68 -2.77 3.58
CA LEU A 96 16.69 -2.34 2.59
C LEU A 96 16.67 -0.81 2.42
N PRO A 97 16.86 -0.29 1.20
CA PRO A 97 16.74 1.14 0.97
C PRO A 97 15.28 1.57 1.15
N LEU A 98 15.04 2.59 1.98
CA LEU A 98 13.71 3.20 2.12
C LEU A 98 13.35 4.02 0.87
N PHE A 99 14.36 4.61 0.24
CA PHE A 99 14.29 5.39 -0.99
C PHE A 99 15.26 4.75 -1.99
N PRO A 100 14.84 3.69 -2.70
CA PRO A 100 15.73 3.00 -3.62
C PRO A 100 16.05 3.86 -4.85
N GLU A 101 17.27 3.74 -5.35
CA GLU A 101 17.67 4.34 -6.61
C GLU A 101 17.18 3.48 -7.78
N PHE A 102 16.45 4.12 -8.70
CA PHE A 102 16.01 3.47 -9.92
C PHE A 102 17.08 3.60 -11.00
N TYR A 103 17.10 2.64 -11.91
CA TYR A 103 17.92 2.64 -13.10
C TYR A 103 17.16 1.98 -14.26
N GLU A 104 17.62 2.17 -15.49
CA GLU A 104 16.92 1.63 -16.65
C GLU A 104 16.93 0.09 -16.65
N ASN A 105 15.75 -0.49 -16.91
CA ASN A 105 15.64 -1.92 -17.09
C ASN A 105 16.05 -2.30 -18.51
N VAL A 106 17.29 -2.74 -18.66
CA VAL A 106 17.79 -3.38 -19.88
C VAL A 106 17.45 -4.88 -19.95
N ASP A 107 16.98 -5.46 -18.85
CA ASP A 107 16.74 -6.90 -18.71
C ASP A 107 15.26 -7.25 -18.92
N GLY A 108 14.92 -7.73 -20.12
CA GLY A 108 13.61 -8.30 -20.44
C GLY A 108 12.40 -7.37 -20.25
N ASP A 109 11.19 -7.92 -20.34
CA ASP A 109 9.95 -7.16 -20.12
C ASP A 109 9.70 -6.97 -18.60
N GLU A 110 9.49 -5.73 -18.20
CA GLU A 110 9.14 -5.38 -16.82
C GLU A 110 7.75 -5.88 -16.43
N TRP A 111 6.87 -6.07 -17.42
CA TRP A 111 5.47 -6.41 -17.23
C TRP A 111 5.28 -7.88 -16.83
N PRO A 112 4.49 -8.17 -15.79
CA PRO A 112 4.13 -9.55 -15.47
C PRO A 112 3.19 -10.12 -16.54
N ALA A 113 3.33 -11.43 -16.82
CA ALA A 113 2.60 -12.13 -17.89
C ALA A 113 1.11 -12.44 -17.56
N ASP A 114 0.48 -11.72 -16.64
CA ASP A 114 -0.94 -11.92 -16.32
C ASP A 114 -1.85 -11.25 -17.37
N ALA A 115 -2.96 -11.88 -17.75
CA ALA A 115 -3.93 -11.34 -18.72
C ALA A 115 -4.39 -9.89 -18.41
N ARG A 116 -4.62 -9.58 -17.13
CA ARG A 116 -4.99 -8.23 -16.67
C ARG A 116 -3.97 -7.15 -17.02
N PHE A 117 -2.68 -7.51 -17.04
CA PHE A 117 -1.60 -6.56 -17.31
C PHE A 117 -1.45 -6.35 -18.82
N ILE A 118 -1.73 -7.38 -19.61
CA ILE A 118 -1.86 -7.28 -21.06
C ILE A 118 -3.01 -6.32 -21.41
N GLU A 119 -4.20 -6.52 -20.82
CA GLU A 119 -5.35 -5.62 -21.00
C GLU A 119 -5.04 -4.17 -20.61
N LEU A 120 -4.29 -3.97 -19.51
CA LEU A 120 -3.86 -2.64 -19.07
C LEU A 120 -2.90 -1.98 -20.08
N LYS A 121 -1.93 -2.75 -20.61
CA LYS A 121 -0.97 -2.30 -21.61
C LYS A 121 -1.67 -1.91 -22.91
N ASP A 122 -2.65 -2.70 -23.34
CA ASP A 122 -3.46 -2.41 -24.54
C ASP A 122 -4.39 -1.22 -24.34
N TRP A 123 -4.94 -1.04 -23.14
CA TRP A 123 -5.70 0.16 -22.82
C TRP A 123 -4.84 1.43 -22.87
N LEU A 124 -3.62 1.40 -22.29
CA LEU A 124 -2.69 2.53 -22.35
C LEU A 124 -2.38 2.92 -23.80
N ARG A 125 -2.14 1.93 -24.67
CA ARG A 125 -1.93 2.13 -26.11
C ARG A 125 -3.15 2.77 -26.78
N THR A 126 -4.34 2.28 -26.46
CA THR A 126 -5.61 2.79 -27.02
C THR A 126 -5.85 4.26 -26.62
N GLU A 127 -5.53 4.62 -25.38
CA GLU A 127 -5.60 5.99 -24.86
C GLU A 127 -4.41 6.87 -25.29
N LYS A 128 -3.55 6.36 -26.17
CA LYS A 128 -2.37 7.05 -26.72
C LYS A 128 -1.34 7.48 -25.67
N TYR A 129 -1.24 6.78 -24.55
CA TYR A 129 -0.12 6.96 -23.62
C TYR A 129 1.15 6.34 -24.21
N SER A 130 2.19 7.14 -24.40
CA SER A 130 3.50 6.69 -24.85
C SER A 130 4.29 6.15 -23.66
N ARG A 131 5.00 5.03 -23.84
CA ARG A 131 5.93 4.52 -22.82
C ARG A 131 7.23 5.29 -22.92
N LEU A 132 7.64 5.95 -21.84
CA LEU A 132 8.91 6.69 -21.78
C LEU A 132 10.07 5.76 -21.41
N LYS A 133 9.96 5.08 -20.26
CA LYS A 133 11.04 4.27 -19.69
C LYS A 133 10.49 3.03 -18.97
N ALA A 134 11.28 1.96 -19.02
CA ALA A 134 11.14 0.80 -18.16
C ALA A 134 12.28 0.88 -17.14
N LEU A 135 11.95 0.88 -15.85
CA LEU A 135 12.89 1.10 -14.76
C LEU A 135 12.86 -0.08 -13.79
N LYS A 136 13.97 -0.28 -13.08
CA LYS A 136 14.03 -1.18 -11.94
C LYS A 136 14.89 -0.61 -10.83
N ALA A 137 14.66 -1.10 -9.63
CA ALA A 137 15.37 -0.74 -8.41
C ALA A 137 15.61 -2.02 -7.61
N GLU A 138 16.82 -2.20 -7.09
CA GLU A 138 17.14 -3.35 -6.25
C GLU A 138 16.75 -3.06 -4.81
N LEU A 139 16.05 -4.01 -4.17
CA LEU A 139 15.72 -3.93 -2.75
C LEU A 139 16.75 -4.69 -1.91
N PHE A 140 16.98 -5.95 -2.25
CA PHE A 140 17.96 -6.85 -1.62
C PHE A 140 18.17 -8.06 -2.52
N GLU A 141 19.39 -8.59 -2.54
CA GLU A 141 19.83 -9.86 -3.15
C GLU A 141 18.86 -10.45 -4.20
N GLY A 142 18.81 -9.83 -5.39
CA GLY A 142 18.04 -10.35 -6.53
C GLY A 142 16.52 -10.08 -6.51
N THR A 143 16.02 -9.35 -5.51
CA THR A 143 14.64 -8.85 -5.46
C THR A 143 14.57 -7.42 -5.98
N PHE A 144 13.84 -7.24 -7.08
CA PHE A 144 13.72 -5.95 -7.76
C PHE A 144 12.30 -5.40 -7.69
N LEU A 145 12.20 -4.10 -7.42
CA LEU A 145 11.04 -3.30 -7.80
C LEU A 145 11.15 -2.96 -9.28
N ARG A 146 10.05 -3.06 -10.00
CA ARG A 146 9.98 -2.68 -11.41
C ARG A 146 8.97 -1.57 -11.58
N ALA A 147 9.29 -0.59 -12.43
CA ALA A 147 8.39 0.50 -12.75
C ALA A 147 8.33 0.71 -14.26
N SER A 148 7.14 1.05 -14.76
CA SER A 148 6.97 1.50 -16.14
C SER A 148 6.37 2.90 -16.12
N ILE A 149 7.02 3.83 -16.83
CA ILE A 149 6.59 5.23 -16.90
C ILE A 149 5.96 5.50 -18.26
N TYR A 150 4.77 6.10 -18.23
CA TYR A 150 3.99 6.51 -19.38
C TYR A 150 3.68 8.00 -19.32
N GLU A 151 3.45 8.59 -20.49
CA GLU A 151 3.11 10.00 -20.62
C GLU A 151 1.98 10.18 -21.63
N SER A 152 1.11 11.16 -21.37
CA SER A 152 0.04 11.54 -22.29
C SER A 152 0.62 12.24 -23.52
N THR A 153 -0.13 12.24 -24.63
CA THR A 153 0.32 12.86 -25.90
C THR A 153 0.62 14.34 -25.81
N ASP A 154 0.01 15.04 -24.85
CA ASP A 154 0.21 16.47 -24.59
C ASP A 154 1.37 16.74 -23.60
N GLY A 155 2.00 15.70 -23.06
CA GLY A 155 3.08 15.82 -22.07
C GLY A 155 2.63 16.27 -20.68
N LEU A 156 1.33 16.44 -20.44
CA LEU A 156 0.80 17.07 -19.22
C LEU A 156 0.56 16.09 -18.07
N THR A 157 0.42 14.81 -18.37
CA THR A 157 0.10 13.77 -17.38
C THR A 157 1.10 12.62 -17.49
N ARG A 158 1.81 12.36 -16.40
CA ARG A 158 2.73 11.22 -16.27
C ARG A 158 2.10 10.15 -15.38
N ILE A 159 2.22 8.90 -15.81
CA ILE A 159 1.73 7.72 -15.09
C ILE A 159 2.91 6.81 -14.80
N GLN A 160 3.16 6.57 -13.52
CA GLN A 160 4.09 5.56 -13.05
C GLN A 160 3.30 4.32 -12.61
N ILE A 161 3.68 3.16 -13.14
CA ILE A 161 3.14 1.86 -12.75
C ILE A 161 4.23 1.10 -12.03
N LEU A 162 4.10 0.92 -10.71
CA LEU A 162 5.04 0.21 -9.87
C LEU A 162 4.56 -1.23 -9.65
N PHE A 163 5.37 -2.21 -10.03
CA PHE A 163 5.11 -3.63 -9.83
C PHE A 163 5.80 -4.11 -8.56
N LEU A 164 5.01 -4.37 -7.52
CA LEU A 164 5.47 -4.92 -6.25
C LEU A 164 5.51 -6.46 -6.34
N PRO A 165 6.65 -7.10 -6.08
CA PRO A 165 6.78 -8.56 -6.14
C PRO A 165 5.94 -9.23 -5.03
N LYS A 166 5.34 -10.40 -5.35
CA LYS A 166 4.66 -11.27 -4.38
C LYS A 166 5.53 -12.46 -4.01
N SER A 167 5.43 -12.91 -2.75
CA SER A 167 6.17 -14.07 -2.24
C SER A 167 5.86 -15.41 -2.94
N LYS A 168 4.66 -15.55 -3.56
CA LYS A 168 4.25 -16.77 -4.30
C LYS A 168 4.36 -16.62 -5.83
N GLY A 169 5.13 -15.66 -6.31
CA GLY A 169 5.19 -15.30 -7.72
C GLY A 169 4.09 -14.33 -8.15
N GLY A 170 4.36 -13.59 -9.23
CA GLY A 170 3.51 -12.51 -9.74
C GLY A 170 3.76 -11.17 -9.04
N ALA A 171 2.98 -10.15 -9.44
CA ALA A 171 3.13 -8.79 -8.91
C ALA A 171 1.79 -8.13 -8.59
N ILE A 172 1.83 -7.07 -7.78
CA ILE A 172 0.73 -6.11 -7.61
C ILE A 172 1.15 -4.81 -8.27
N ALA A 173 0.30 -4.26 -9.14
CA ALA A 173 0.55 -2.93 -9.69
C ALA A 173 -0.05 -1.85 -8.78
N CYS A 174 0.79 -0.90 -8.41
CA CYS A 174 0.40 0.40 -7.85
C CYS A 174 0.58 1.45 -8.95
N TYR A 175 -0.26 2.48 -8.92
CA TYR A 175 -0.31 3.54 -9.90
C TYR A 175 -0.11 4.88 -9.20
N THR A 176 0.75 5.70 -9.77
CA THR A 176 0.93 7.10 -9.40
C THR A 176 0.70 7.93 -10.65
N ILE A 177 -0.18 8.91 -10.56
CA ILE A 177 -0.51 9.83 -11.65
C ILE A 177 -0.13 11.23 -11.20
N SER A 178 0.74 11.89 -11.97
CA SER A 178 1.27 13.20 -11.64
C SER A 178 1.11 14.19 -12.79
N THR A 179 0.83 15.43 -12.41
CA THR A 179 0.81 16.60 -13.28
C THR A 179 1.53 17.73 -12.56
N GLN A 180 2.34 18.50 -13.28
CA GLN A 180 3.16 19.57 -12.71
C GLN A 180 2.72 20.94 -13.23
N SER A 181 2.93 21.96 -12.42
CA SER A 181 2.72 23.37 -12.75
C SER A 181 4.05 24.05 -13.04
N LYS A 182 3.98 25.24 -13.66
CA LYS A 182 5.13 26.12 -13.90
C LYS A 182 5.84 26.53 -12.61
N ASP A 183 5.10 26.66 -11.51
CA ASP A 183 5.62 27.11 -10.21
C ASP A 183 6.30 25.99 -9.40
N GLY A 184 6.48 24.80 -10.00
CA GLY A 184 7.08 23.64 -9.33
C GLY A 184 6.12 22.90 -8.39
N GLU A 185 4.85 23.30 -8.35
CA GLU A 185 3.81 22.52 -7.68
C GLU A 185 3.52 21.23 -8.45
N ARG A 186 3.13 20.18 -7.71
CA ARG A 186 2.81 18.88 -8.29
C ARG A 186 1.50 18.34 -7.74
N LEU A 187 0.56 18.04 -8.63
CA LEU A 187 -0.67 17.34 -8.29
C LEU A 187 -0.41 15.83 -8.45
N ILE A 188 -0.51 15.06 -7.37
CA ILE A 188 -0.23 13.61 -7.39
C ILE A 188 -1.43 12.83 -6.88
N THR A 189 -1.93 11.87 -7.65
CA THR A 189 -2.96 10.91 -7.24
C THR A 189 -2.37 9.51 -7.30
N ASP A 190 -2.33 8.78 -6.18
CA ASP A 190 -1.80 7.41 -6.14
C ASP A 190 -2.80 6.42 -5.52
N ASN A 191 -2.50 5.13 -5.64
CA ASN A 191 -3.17 4.07 -4.90
C ASN A 191 -2.20 3.17 -4.11
N LEU A 192 -1.04 3.69 -3.72
CA LEU A 192 -0.06 2.91 -2.96
C LEU A 192 -0.70 2.42 -1.66
N PHE A 193 -0.63 1.11 -1.43
CA PHE A 193 -1.11 0.47 -0.20
C PHE A 193 0.04 0.15 0.78
N LEU A 194 1.27 0.51 0.41
CA LEU A 194 2.44 0.42 1.29
C LEU A 194 2.50 1.68 2.15
N PRO A 195 2.79 1.53 3.46
CA PRO A 195 2.92 2.68 4.35
C PRO A 195 4.19 3.45 3.97
N TYR A 196 4.05 4.74 3.71
CA TYR A 196 5.21 5.61 3.48
C TYR A 196 5.75 6.13 4.82
N GLY A 197 4.84 6.47 5.75
CA GLY A 197 5.11 6.96 7.08
C GLY A 197 5.61 8.39 7.13
N GLY A 198 6.31 8.85 6.09
CA GLY A 198 6.99 10.14 6.04
C GLY A 198 6.12 11.34 5.65
N TYR A 199 6.82 12.45 5.45
CA TYR A 199 6.32 13.75 5.01
C TYR A 199 6.57 13.94 3.51
N TYR A 200 5.68 14.70 2.87
CA TYR A 200 5.81 15.13 1.48
C TYR A 200 6.06 16.64 1.46
N PRO A 201 6.72 17.18 0.41
CA PRO A 201 6.84 18.62 0.22
C PRO A 201 5.47 19.30 0.20
N GLU A 202 5.37 20.52 0.74
CA GLU A 202 4.11 21.27 0.75
C GLU A 202 3.60 21.59 -0.66
N SER A 203 4.51 21.76 -1.61
CA SER A 203 4.19 21.95 -3.04
C SER A 203 3.61 20.71 -3.71
N TRP A 204 3.60 19.55 -3.04
CA TRP A 204 3.04 18.31 -3.57
C TRP A 204 1.63 18.09 -3.03
N ASN A 205 0.63 18.39 -3.87
CA ASN A 205 -0.77 18.14 -3.57
C ASN A 205 -1.10 16.64 -3.74
N MET A 206 -0.85 15.89 -2.66
CA MET A 206 -0.94 14.44 -2.62
C MET A 206 -2.36 13.94 -2.30
N CYS A 207 -2.86 12.97 -3.08
CA CYS A 207 -4.10 12.25 -2.75
C CYS A 207 -3.93 10.76 -2.98
N ARG A 208 -3.78 10.03 -1.88
CA ARG A 208 -3.66 8.58 -1.84
C ARG A 208 -5.03 7.92 -1.71
N LYS A 209 -5.38 7.04 -2.65
CA LYS A 209 -6.63 6.25 -2.67
C LYS A 209 -6.35 4.75 -2.83
N PRO A 210 -5.85 4.07 -1.78
CA PRO A 210 -5.46 2.65 -1.82
C PRO A 210 -6.60 1.71 -2.22
N LEU A 211 -7.86 2.11 -1.99
CA LEU A 211 -9.05 1.33 -2.35
C LEU A 211 -9.41 1.38 -3.83
N ILE A 212 -8.76 2.24 -4.63
CA ILE A 212 -8.97 2.32 -6.08
C ILE A 212 -7.91 1.45 -6.77
N GLY A 213 -8.24 0.17 -7.02
CA GLY A 213 -7.33 -0.79 -7.67
C GLY A 213 -7.23 -0.68 -9.20
N SER A 214 -7.95 0.25 -9.82
CA SER A 214 -7.99 0.42 -11.28
C SER A 214 -7.36 1.75 -11.71
N LEU A 215 -6.38 1.69 -12.62
CA LEU A 215 -5.76 2.88 -13.19
C LEU A 215 -6.79 3.81 -13.84
N LYS A 216 -7.76 3.26 -14.58
CA LYS A 216 -8.82 4.04 -15.25
C LYS A 216 -9.60 4.90 -14.24
N ARG A 217 -10.02 4.29 -13.12
CA ARG A 217 -10.76 4.99 -12.06
C ARG A 217 -9.89 6.02 -11.35
N LEU A 218 -8.60 5.71 -11.14
CA LEU A 218 -7.65 6.63 -10.52
C LEU A 218 -7.38 7.84 -11.41
N LEU A 219 -7.25 7.63 -12.73
CA LEU A 219 -7.08 8.69 -13.72
C LEU A 219 -8.30 9.59 -13.82
N LEU A 220 -9.51 9.02 -13.80
CA LEU A 220 -10.75 9.81 -13.73
C LEU A 220 -10.78 10.70 -12.48
N LEU A 221 -10.35 10.17 -11.33
CA LEU A 221 -10.24 10.97 -10.10
C LEU A 221 -9.20 12.07 -10.24
N HIS A 222 -8.02 11.75 -10.79
CA HIS A 222 -6.96 12.73 -11.01
C HIS A 222 -7.43 13.88 -11.92
N ARG A 223 -8.08 13.58 -13.05
CA ARG A 223 -8.67 14.58 -13.95
C ARG A 223 -9.71 15.47 -13.24
N LYS A 224 -10.58 14.87 -12.41
CA LYS A 224 -11.54 15.65 -11.60
C LYS A 224 -10.84 16.59 -10.61
N ARG A 225 -9.76 16.15 -9.98
CA ARG A 225 -8.96 16.99 -9.08
C ARG A 225 -8.33 18.14 -9.85
N LEU A 226 -7.70 17.86 -10.98
CA LEU A 226 -7.05 18.86 -11.83
C LEU A 226 -8.03 19.99 -12.22
N LEU A 227 -9.22 19.62 -12.70
CA LEU A 227 -10.28 20.56 -13.06
C LEU A 227 -10.79 21.38 -11.87
N ALA A 228 -10.87 20.78 -10.68
CA ALA A 228 -11.36 21.46 -9.47
C ALA A 228 -10.32 22.40 -8.85
N SER A 229 -9.02 22.13 -9.04
CA SER A 229 -7.94 22.94 -8.45
C SER A 229 -7.63 24.22 -9.20
N GLY A 230 -8.11 24.40 -10.44
CA GLY A 230 -7.67 25.53 -11.30
C GLY A 230 -6.17 25.47 -11.64
N PHE A 231 -5.58 24.28 -11.53
CA PHE A 231 -4.15 24.04 -11.70
C PHE A 231 -3.79 24.17 -13.18
N GLU A 232 -2.73 24.91 -13.49
CA GLU A 232 -2.25 25.12 -14.87
C GLU A 232 -1.16 24.09 -15.21
N PRO A 233 -1.50 23.01 -15.94
CA PRO A 233 -0.54 21.96 -16.23
C PRO A 233 0.49 22.42 -17.26
N VAL A 234 1.76 22.07 -17.03
CA VAL A 234 2.86 22.33 -17.95
C VAL A 234 3.47 20.99 -18.40
N PRO A 235 3.90 20.87 -19.67
CA PRO A 235 4.58 19.66 -20.13
C PRO A 235 5.81 19.33 -19.28
N VAL A 236 6.04 18.03 -19.06
CA VAL A 236 7.23 17.56 -18.35
C VAL A 236 8.39 17.41 -19.34
N GLU A 237 9.36 18.31 -19.27
CA GLU A 237 10.55 18.27 -20.14
C GLU A 237 11.66 17.36 -19.61
N GLU A 238 11.65 17.08 -18.30
CA GLU A 238 12.69 16.29 -17.65
C GLU A 238 12.57 14.78 -17.95
N ASP A 239 13.72 14.13 -18.12
CA ASP A 239 13.80 12.69 -18.31
C ASP A 239 13.17 11.95 -17.11
N ALA A 240 12.38 10.93 -17.42
CA ALA A 240 11.56 10.22 -16.44
C ALA A 240 12.37 9.49 -15.35
N LEU A 241 13.59 9.04 -15.64
CA LEU A 241 14.47 8.43 -14.65
C LEU A 241 15.05 9.48 -13.70
N VAL A 242 15.52 10.59 -14.27
CA VAL A 242 16.10 11.71 -13.50
C VAL A 242 15.05 12.27 -12.54
N GLU A 243 13.85 12.58 -13.05
CA GLU A 243 12.76 13.11 -12.24
C GLU A 243 12.39 12.14 -11.09
N LEU A 244 12.28 10.83 -11.37
CA LEU A 244 11.92 9.85 -10.35
C LEU A 244 12.97 9.77 -9.23
N ASN A 245 14.25 9.73 -9.57
CA ASN A 245 15.31 9.69 -8.58
C ASN A 245 15.44 11.02 -7.82
N ASP A 246 15.18 12.15 -8.46
CA ASP A 246 15.10 13.44 -7.77
C ASP A 246 13.96 13.51 -6.78
N GLN A 247 12.78 12.97 -7.13
CA GLN A 247 11.69 12.81 -6.18
C GLN A 247 12.11 11.97 -4.97
N GLN A 248 12.82 10.85 -5.17
CA GLN A 248 13.34 10.03 -4.06
C GLN A 248 14.30 10.83 -3.17
N ARG A 249 15.24 11.58 -3.77
CA ARG A 249 16.21 12.41 -3.04
C ARG A 249 15.55 13.54 -2.23
N ILE A 250 14.58 14.23 -2.83
CA ILE A 250 13.81 15.29 -2.16
C ILE A 250 13.08 14.73 -0.95
N LEU A 251 12.40 13.59 -1.14
CA LEU A 251 11.68 12.93 -0.06
C LEU A 251 12.61 12.44 1.05
N GLU A 252 13.73 11.80 0.73
CA GLU A 252 14.72 11.37 1.73
C GLU A 252 15.21 12.57 2.55
N ARG A 253 15.66 13.64 1.88
CA ARG A 253 16.17 14.85 2.53
C ARG A 253 15.14 15.48 3.47
N LEU A 254 13.92 15.73 2.97
CA LEU A 254 12.85 16.32 3.77
C LEU A 254 12.54 15.47 5.01
N ASN A 255 12.58 14.14 4.87
CA ASN A 255 12.28 13.24 5.97
C ASN A 255 13.42 13.15 6.99
N VAL A 256 14.67 13.41 6.61
CA VAL A 256 15.76 13.64 7.59
C VAL A 256 15.55 14.98 8.31
N GLU A 257 15.26 16.06 7.58
CA GLU A 257 15.10 17.41 8.14
C GLU A 257 13.91 17.51 9.10
N THR A 258 12.81 16.84 8.80
CA THR A 258 11.60 16.80 9.64
C THR A 258 11.69 15.82 10.81
N GLY A 259 12.79 15.06 10.93
CA GLY A 259 13.01 14.11 12.02
C GLY A 259 12.26 12.79 11.88
N PHE A 260 11.73 12.45 10.70
CA PHE A 260 11.17 11.13 10.43
C PHE A 260 12.28 10.07 10.28
N LEU A 261 13.36 10.41 9.58
CA LEU A 261 14.54 9.58 9.39
C LEU A 261 15.69 10.03 10.29
N VAL A 262 16.51 9.05 10.66
CA VAL A 262 17.78 9.31 11.33
C VAL A 262 18.81 9.77 10.28
N PRO A 263 19.63 10.80 10.55
CA PRO A 263 20.72 11.19 9.65
C PRO A 263 21.69 10.04 9.38
N ARG A 264 22.16 9.90 8.12
CA ARG A 264 23.02 8.79 7.66
C ARG A 264 24.16 8.39 8.62
N PRO A 265 24.93 9.32 9.22
CA PRO A 265 26.04 8.96 10.13
C PRO A 265 25.62 8.19 11.39
N ARG A 266 24.35 8.26 11.79
CA ARG A 266 23.82 7.58 13.00
C ARG A 266 22.98 6.35 12.67
N GLN A 267 22.71 6.08 11.40
CA GLN A 267 21.77 5.00 11.02
C GLN A 267 22.27 3.61 11.40
N GLU A 268 23.58 3.40 11.46
CA GLU A 268 24.17 2.11 11.87
C GLU A 268 23.85 1.78 13.33
N GLU A 269 23.89 2.78 14.22
CA GLU A 269 23.63 2.62 15.65
C GLU A 269 22.11 2.69 15.97
N ASP A 270 21.43 3.71 15.45
CA ASP A 270 20.05 4.05 15.81
C ASP A 270 18.99 3.37 14.92
N GLY A 271 19.39 2.88 13.74
CA GLY A 271 18.51 2.50 12.64
C GLY A 271 18.10 3.69 11.76
N LYS A 272 17.40 3.42 10.66
CA LYS A 272 17.02 4.41 9.63
C LYS A 272 15.86 5.32 10.04
N ILE A 273 14.94 4.84 10.88
CA ILE A 273 13.68 5.51 11.23
C ILE A 273 13.70 5.90 12.72
N THR A 274 13.40 7.16 13.02
CA THR A 274 13.33 7.68 14.40
C THR A 274 12.19 7.02 15.19
N TYR A 275 12.17 7.21 16.52
CA TYR A 275 11.05 6.70 17.32
C TYR A 275 9.70 7.29 16.88
N GLU A 276 9.64 8.60 16.64
CA GLU A 276 8.44 9.28 16.15
C GLU A 276 8.04 8.79 14.76
N GLY A 277 9.01 8.59 13.87
CA GLY A 277 8.77 8.02 12.55
C GLY A 277 8.18 6.62 12.62
N ARG A 278 8.67 5.76 13.52
CA ARG A 278 8.12 4.42 13.75
C ARG A 278 6.67 4.48 14.26
N CYS A 279 6.35 5.40 15.17
CA CYS A 279 4.97 5.63 15.64
C CYS A 279 4.05 6.09 14.51
N ARG A 280 4.51 6.98 13.63
CA ARG A 280 3.74 7.45 12.48
C ARG A 280 3.52 6.35 11.45
N LEU A 281 4.56 5.59 11.12
CA LEU A 281 4.49 4.43 10.23
C LEU A 281 3.53 3.36 10.76
N TRP A 282 3.57 3.09 12.07
CA TRP A 282 2.61 2.19 12.73
C TRP A 282 1.16 2.66 12.56
N LYS A 283 0.87 3.95 12.77
CA LYS A 283 -0.47 4.51 12.54
C LYS A 283 -0.91 4.34 11.09
N GLU A 284 -0.02 4.60 10.13
CA GLU A 284 -0.34 4.47 8.70
C GLU A 284 -0.58 3.02 8.29
N MET A 285 0.22 2.08 8.81
CA MET A 285 -0.02 0.64 8.60
C MET A 285 -1.43 0.23 9.02
N TRP A 286 -1.88 0.68 10.20
CA TRP A 286 -3.25 0.41 10.68
C TRP A 286 -4.31 1.04 9.78
N MET A 287 -4.17 2.33 9.45
CA MET A 287 -5.11 3.05 8.60
C MET A 287 -5.23 2.42 7.21
N LEU A 288 -4.12 2.02 6.60
CA LEU A 288 -4.11 1.36 5.30
C LEU A 288 -4.71 -0.04 5.37
N ALA A 289 -4.29 -0.86 6.36
CA ALA A 289 -4.72 -2.24 6.46
C ALA A 289 -6.21 -2.39 6.80
N TYR A 290 -6.74 -1.53 7.67
CA TYR A 290 -8.10 -1.67 8.21
C TYR A 290 -9.10 -0.66 7.66
N LEU A 291 -8.67 0.47 7.11
CA LEU A 291 -9.57 1.49 6.57
C LEU A 291 -9.29 1.79 5.09
N GLY A 292 -8.15 1.35 4.54
CA GLY A 292 -7.74 1.69 3.19
C GLY A 292 -7.52 3.19 3.00
N LYS A 293 -7.04 3.88 4.05
CA LYS A 293 -6.81 5.32 4.07
C LYS A 293 -5.37 5.63 4.49
N SER A 294 -4.79 6.66 3.90
CA SER A 294 -3.53 7.23 4.40
C SER A 294 -3.79 7.97 5.71
N VAL A 295 -2.75 8.07 6.54
CA VAL A 295 -2.69 9.11 7.59
C VAL A 295 -2.53 10.44 6.88
N ALA A 296 -3.37 11.43 7.23
CA ALA A 296 -3.27 12.80 6.77
C ALA A 296 -2.16 13.53 7.55
#